data_AF-A0A2D5GQY0-F1
#
_entry.id   AF-A0A2D5GQY0-F1
#
_cell.length_a   1.000
_cell.length_b   1.000
_cell.length_c   1.000
_cell.angle_alpha   90.00
_cell.angle_beta   90.00
_cell.angle_gamma   90.00
#
_symmetry.space_group_name_H-M   'P 1'
#
loop_
_entity.id
_entity.type
_entity.pdbx_description
1 polymer ?
#
loop_
_entity_poly.entity_id
_entity_poly.type
_entity_poly.pdbx_seq_one_letter_code
_entity_poly.pdbx_strand_id
1 'polypeptide(L)'
;MVLSPAQNRLLNIAALIFAAFGLAWIVYLQAIRGTTAGPDFVQALKSGKVTADSVTSIEVVEPPPGYSAFTASEYERLTCLATITDQTAISHLLTNLQSARPGRYSQNHPSLQTHMYLKVNCQEDFFWLSVEEYQDARSAVLTVEANTRNALNPNGATLYYLRNYSEVLDLLQQKEK
;
A
#
# COMPACT_ATOMS: atom_id res chain seq x y z
N MET A 1 9.13 26.57 40.90
CA MET A 1 10.58 26.28 40.75
C MET A 1 11.00 26.90 39.42
N VAL A 2 11.84 27.94 39.43
CA VAL A 2 12.27 28.63 38.19
C VAL A 2 13.62 28.06 37.78
N LEU A 3 13.70 27.49 36.58
CA LEU A 3 14.95 26.93 36.04
C LEU A 3 15.96 28.05 35.77
N SER A 4 17.23 27.80 36.06
CA SER A 4 18.29 28.76 35.73
C SER A 4 18.45 28.91 34.21
N PRO A 5 19.02 30.03 33.71
CA PRO A 5 19.26 30.22 32.28
C PRO A 5 20.08 29.09 31.64
N ALA A 6 21.01 28.49 32.39
CA ALA A 6 21.80 27.35 31.93
C ALA A 6 20.96 26.06 31.85
N GLN A 7 20.09 25.81 32.83
CA GLN A 7 19.17 24.68 32.81
C GLN A 7 18.14 24.79 31.68
N ASN A 8 17.63 25.99 31.41
CA ASN A 8 16.73 26.24 30.27
C ASN A 8 17.43 25.99 28.92
N ARG A 9 18.70 26.39 28.78
CA ARG A 9 19.49 26.10 27.56
C ARG A 9 19.68 24.60 27.36
N LEU A 10 20.05 23.87 28.41
CA LEU A 10 20.22 22.41 28.34
C LEU A 10 18.92 21.70 28.00
N LEU A 11 17.79 22.12 28.60
CA LEU A 11 16.46 21.56 28.30
C LEU A 11 16.09 21.79 26.82
N ASN A 12 16.32 23.00 26.30
CA ASN A 12 16.04 23.32 24.90
C ASN A 12 16.92 22.52 23.94
N ILE A 13 18.21 22.34 24.25
CA ILE A 13 19.12 21.51 23.45
C ILE A 13 18.65 20.05 23.45
N ALA A 14 18.30 19.50 24.62
CA ALA A 14 17.78 18.15 24.72
C ALA A 14 16.48 17.98 23.90
N ALA A 15 15.54 18.93 24.01
CA ALA A 15 14.30 18.91 23.24
C ALA A 15 14.56 18.93 21.72
N LEU A 16 15.51 19.75 21.25
CA LEU A 16 15.91 19.79 19.84
C LEU A 16 16.51 18.46 19.36
N ILE A 17 17.34 17.82 20.17
CA ILE A 17 17.93 16.51 19.84
C ILE A 17 16.83 15.45 19.73
N PHE A 18 15.91 15.39 20.70
CA PHE A 18 14.79 14.45 20.64
C PHE A 18 13.87 14.70 19.45
N ALA A 19 13.57 15.96 19.13
CA ALA A 19 12.77 16.30 17.96
C ALA A 19 13.46 15.89 16.64
N ALA A 20 14.76 16.16 16.50
CA ALA A 20 15.54 15.77 15.33
C ALA A 20 15.60 14.24 15.17
N PHE A 21 15.82 13.51 16.27
CA PHE A 21 15.81 12.06 16.25
C PHE A 21 14.43 11.50 15.89
N GLY A 22 13.36 12.05 16.46
CA GLY A 22 11.98 11.66 16.14
C GLY A 22 11.65 11.87 14.67
N LEU A 23 12.04 13.01 14.08
CA LEU A 23 11.86 13.28 12.66
C LEU A 23 12.65 12.30 11.78
N ALA A 24 13.93 12.07 12.10
CA ALA A 24 14.76 11.11 11.39
C ALA A 24 14.18 9.69 11.47
N TRP A 25 13.62 9.31 12.61
CA TRP A 25 12.96 8.02 12.80
C TRP A 25 11.68 7.89 11.97
N ILE A 26 10.85 8.93 11.91
CA ILE A 26 9.65 8.95 11.04
C ILE A 26 10.04 8.80 9.57
N VAL A 27 11.06 9.55 9.13
CA VAL A 27 11.60 9.43 7.76
C VAL A 27 12.13 8.01 7.51
N TYR A 28 12.87 7.43 8.45
CA TYR A 28 13.35 6.05 8.34
C TYR A 28 12.20 5.04 8.22
N LEU A 29 11.15 5.16 9.04
CA LEU A 29 10.01 4.25 8.98
C LEU A 29 9.25 4.35 7.66
N GLN A 30 8.92 5.57 7.23
CA GLN A 30 8.09 5.79 6.04
C GLN A 30 8.84 5.62 4.72
N ALA A 31 10.06 6.16 4.64
CA ALA A 31 10.83 6.22 3.40
C ALA A 31 11.79 5.05 3.21
N ILE A 32 12.22 4.37 4.28
CA ILE A 32 13.18 3.24 4.18
C ILE A 32 12.51 1.92 4.50
N ARG A 33 11.79 1.85 5.62
CA ARG A 33 11.05 0.65 6.04
C ARG A 33 9.63 0.56 5.51
N GLY A 34 9.19 1.51 4.68
CA GLY A 34 7.89 1.43 4.00
C GLY A 34 6.70 1.12 4.90
N THR A 35 6.80 1.50 6.17
CA THR A 35 5.82 1.11 7.17
C THR A 35 5.47 2.28 8.07
N THR A 36 4.19 2.37 8.39
CA THR A 36 3.65 3.19 9.48
C THR A 36 3.12 2.26 10.57
N ALA A 37 2.68 2.85 11.69
CA ALA A 37 2.09 2.07 12.77
C ALA A 37 0.71 1.52 12.34
N GLY A 38 0.52 0.21 12.50
CA GLY A 38 -0.78 -0.44 12.31
C GLY A 38 -0.76 -1.59 11.30
N PRO A 39 -1.95 -2.15 11.00
CA PRO A 39 -2.10 -3.21 10.01
C PRO A 39 -1.89 -2.69 8.58
N ASP A 40 -1.43 -3.56 7.68
CA ASP A 40 -1.55 -3.33 6.24
C ASP A 40 -3.01 -3.35 5.77
N PHE A 41 -3.24 -2.97 4.53
CA PHE A 41 -4.58 -2.91 3.95
C PHE A 41 -5.36 -4.23 4.07
N VAL A 42 -4.75 -5.37 3.71
CA VAL A 42 -5.43 -6.68 3.71
C VAL A 42 -5.75 -7.12 5.13
N GLN A 43 -4.85 -6.85 6.09
CA GLN A 43 -5.13 -7.07 7.51
C GLN A 43 -6.23 -6.15 8.03
N ALA A 44 -6.25 -4.89 7.61
CA ALA A 44 -7.29 -3.93 7.98
C ALA A 44 -8.67 -4.35 7.43
N LEU A 45 -8.73 -4.87 6.20
CA LEU A 45 -9.93 -5.45 5.61
C LEU A 45 -10.43 -6.66 6.40
N LYS A 46 -9.54 -7.61 6.71
CA LYS A 46 -9.90 -8.84 7.43
C LYS A 46 -10.35 -8.58 8.87
N SER A 47 -9.84 -7.53 9.49
CA SER A 47 -10.25 -7.12 10.84
C SER A 47 -11.49 -6.21 10.86
N GLY A 48 -12.03 -5.84 9.68
CA GLY A 48 -13.18 -4.94 9.57
C GLY A 48 -12.85 -3.47 9.87
N LYS A 49 -11.57 -3.10 10.00
CA LYS A 49 -11.14 -1.71 10.19
C LYS A 49 -11.28 -0.89 8.90
N VAL A 50 -11.15 -1.54 7.75
CA VAL A 50 -11.49 -0.99 6.44
C VAL A 50 -12.69 -1.76 5.92
N THR A 51 -13.70 -1.01 5.47
CA THR A 51 -14.93 -1.51 4.85
C THR A 51 -15.17 -0.78 3.53
N ALA A 52 -16.09 -1.27 2.69
CA ALA A 52 -16.41 -0.61 1.42
C ALA A 52 -16.82 0.86 1.64
N ASP A 53 -17.67 1.12 2.64
CA ASP A 53 -18.15 2.46 2.98
C ASP A 53 -17.03 3.44 3.41
N SER A 54 -15.90 2.91 3.88
CA SER A 54 -14.73 3.73 4.25
C SER A 54 -13.83 4.09 3.07
N VAL A 55 -13.93 3.36 1.96
CA VAL A 55 -13.16 3.57 0.73
C VAL A 55 -13.92 4.53 -0.18
N THR A 56 -13.27 5.64 -0.53
CA THR A 56 -13.86 6.69 -1.36
C THR A 56 -13.55 6.47 -2.84
N SER A 57 -12.36 5.96 -3.16
CA SER A 57 -11.98 5.57 -4.52
C SER A 57 -10.81 4.59 -4.53
N ILE A 58 -10.66 3.87 -5.64
CA ILE A 58 -9.47 3.08 -5.95
C ILE A 58 -8.92 3.56 -7.28
N GLU A 59 -7.74 4.16 -7.26
CA GLU A 59 -7.02 4.54 -8.48
C GLU A 59 -6.18 3.34 -8.94
N VAL A 60 -6.39 2.93 -10.20
CA VAL A 60 -5.57 1.89 -10.85
C VAL A 60 -4.48 2.59 -11.64
N VAL A 61 -3.23 2.27 -11.33
CA VAL A 61 -2.06 2.99 -11.79
C VAL A 61 -1.10 2.04 -12.47
N GLU A 62 -0.61 2.41 -13.66
CA GLU A 62 0.34 1.58 -14.41
C GLU A 62 1.79 1.99 -14.09
N PRO A 63 2.61 1.09 -13.54
CA PRO A 63 4.03 1.33 -13.43
C PRO A 63 4.74 1.15 -14.78
N PRO A 64 5.77 1.96 -15.07
CA PRO A 64 6.69 1.64 -16.16
C PRO A 64 7.33 0.26 -15.96
N PRO A 65 7.69 -0.46 -17.03
CA PRO A 65 8.33 -1.77 -16.91
C PRO A 65 9.58 -1.74 -16.04
N GLY A 66 9.65 -2.61 -15.03
CA GLY A 66 10.78 -2.71 -14.09
C GLY A 66 10.88 -1.56 -13.08
N TYR A 67 9.83 -0.74 -12.95
CA TYR A 67 9.79 0.38 -12.02
C TYR A 67 9.08 0.02 -10.72
N SER A 68 9.62 0.51 -9.60
CA SER A 68 8.93 0.51 -8.32
C SER A 68 8.95 1.92 -7.74
N ALA A 69 7.77 2.45 -7.41
CA ALA A 69 7.65 3.76 -6.78
C ALA A 69 7.91 3.65 -5.27
N PHE A 70 8.68 4.59 -4.72
CA PHE A 70 9.07 4.61 -3.31
C PHE A 70 8.64 5.89 -2.58
N THR A 71 8.36 6.97 -3.34
CA THR A 71 8.10 8.31 -2.82
C THR A 71 6.82 8.92 -3.42
N ALA A 72 6.24 9.92 -2.75
CA ALA A 72 5.00 10.56 -3.20
C ALA A 72 5.13 11.15 -4.61
N SER A 73 6.24 11.82 -4.90
CA SER A 73 6.49 12.42 -6.21
C SER A 73 6.71 11.38 -7.31
N GLU A 74 7.12 10.16 -6.96
CA GLU A 74 7.18 9.05 -7.91
C GLU A 74 5.79 8.53 -8.23
N TYR A 75 4.95 8.31 -7.22
CA TYR A 75 3.55 7.92 -7.43
C TYR A 75 2.75 8.97 -8.22
N GLU A 76 2.95 10.27 -7.95
CA GLU A 76 2.30 11.37 -8.67
C GLU A 76 2.67 11.43 -10.16
N ARG A 77 3.81 10.87 -10.54
CA ARG A 77 4.26 10.81 -11.94
C ARG A 77 3.71 9.61 -12.69
N LEU A 78 3.10 8.65 -12.00
CA LEU A 78 2.53 7.48 -12.63
C LEU A 78 1.22 7.84 -13.33
N THR A 79 0.91 7.09 -14.39
CA THR A 79 -0.33 7.30 -15.14
C THR A 79 -1.46 6.53 -14.47
N CYS A 80 -2.47 7.26 -13.99
CA CYS A 80 -3.73 6.67 -13.57
C CYS A 80 -4.51 6.20 -14.81
N LEU A 81 -4.86 4.92 -14.85
CA LEU A 81 -5.58 4.28 -15.94
C LEU A 81 -7.11 4.32 -15.74
N ALA A 82 -7.55 4.27 -14.48
CA ALA A 82 -8.96 4.24 -14.11
C ALA A 82 -9.14 4.66 -12.65
N THR A 83 -10.26 5.30 -12.34
CA THR A 83 -10.65 5.61 -10.96
C THR A 83 -11.97 4.93 -10.61
N ILE A 84 -11.90 3.85 -9.83
CA ILE A 84 -13.09 3.12 -9.40
C ILE A 84 -13.73 3.89 -8.24
N THR A 85 -14.92 4.44 -8.47
CA THR A 85 -15.75 5.13 -7.46
C THR A 85 -17.09 4.42 -7.21
N ASP A 86 -17.45 3.46 -8.05
CA ASP A 86 -18.65 2.65 -7.87
C ASP A 86 -18.51 1.75 -6.63
N GLN A 87 -19.42 1.92 -5.68
CA GLN A 87 -19.36 1.22 -4.39
C GLN A 87 -19.62 -0.28 -4.51
N THR A 88 -20.34 -0.73 -5.55
CA THR A 88 -20.53 -2.17 -5.78
C THR A 88 -19.23 -2.80 -6.26
N ALA A 89 -18.54 -2.15 -7.21
CA ALA A 89 -17.23 -2.58 -7.69
C ALA A 89 -16.17 -2.57 -6.58
N ILE A 90 -16.14 -1.50 -5.76
CA ILE A 90 -15.28 -1.43 -4.57
C ILE A 90 -15.59 -2.60 -3.65
N SER A 91 -16.85 -2.79 -3.25
CA SER A 91 -17.26 -3.87 -2.35
C SER A 91 -16.83 -5.24 -2.86
N HIS A 92 -17.09 -5.54 -4.15
CA HIS A 92 -16.70 -6.78 -4.79
C HIS A 92 -15.18 -7.01 -4.76
N LEU A 93 -14.39 -5.98 -5.06
CA LEU A 93 -12.93 -6.07 -5.01
C LEU A 93 -12.43 -6.32 -3.58
N LEU A 94 -12.97 -5.60 -2.60
CA LEU A 94 -12.60 -5.79 -1.19
C LEU A 94 -12.96 -7.19 -0.68
N THR A 95 -14.14 -7.71 -1.02
CA THR A 95 -14.56 -9.08 -0.66
C THR A 95 -13.60 -10.12 -1.24
N ASN A 96 -13.16 -9.96 -2.49
CA ASN A 96 -12.19 -10.87 -3.08
C ASN A 96 -10.82 -10.78 -2.37
N LEU A 97 -10.33 -9.57 -2.08
CA LEU A 97 -9.07 -9.36 -1.36
C LEU A 97 -9.09 -9.92 0.07
N GLN A 98 -10.25 -10.00 0.73
CA GLN A 98 -10.36 -10.67 2.03
C GLN A 98 -9.99 -12.16 1.98
N SER A 99 -10.15 -12.82 0.82
CA SER A 99 -9.78 -14.22 0.63
C SER A 99 -8.27 -14.45 0.45
N ALA A 100 -7.49 -13.37 0.27
CA ALA A 100 -6.06 -13.45 0.01
C ALA A 100 -5.29 -14.12 1.14
N ARG A 101 -4.32 -14.96 0.80
CA ARG A 101 -3.53 -15.74 1.77
C ARG A 101 -2.15 -15.12 1.95
N PRO A 102 -1.64 -14.99 3.18
CA PRO A 102 -0.31 -14.42 3.41
C PRO A 102 0.78 -15.32 2.84
N GLY A 103 1.85 -14.70 2.36
CA GLY A 103 3.04 -15.35 1.83
C GLY A 103 3.09 -15.45 0.31
N ARG A 104 4.00 -16.28 -0.20
CA ARG A 104 4.17 -16.54 -1.63
C ARG A 104 3.46 -17.83 -2.02
N TYR A 105 2.83 -17.81 -3.18
CA TYR A 105 2.44 -19.05 -3.84
C TYR A 105 3.66 -19.60 -4.59
N SER A 106 3.93 -20.90 -4.44
CA SER A 106 5.06 -21.54 -5.12
C SER A 106 4.68 -21.85 -6.56
N GLN A 107 5.41 -21.26 -7.51
CA GLN A 107 5.29 -21.51 -8.94
C GLN A 107 6.65 -21.89 -9.51
N ASN A 108 6.63 -22.67 -10.58
CA ASN A 108 7.85 -23.08 -11.25
C ASN A 108 8.09 -22.21 -12.49
N HIS A 109 9.10 -21.34 -12.44
CA HIS A 109 9.41 -20.38 -13.50
C HIS A 109 8.21 -19.55 -13.97
N PRO A 110 7.52 -18.84 -13.05
CA PRO A 110 6.40 -18.00 -13.45
C PRO A 110 6.87 -16.82 -14.32
N SER A 111 6.03 -16.42 -15.26
CA SER A 111 6.17 -15.18 -16.01
C SER A 111 5.14 -14.15 -15.51
N LEU A 112 5.59 -12.90 -15.38
CA LEU A 112 4.74 -11.77 -15.05
C LEU A 112 3.86 -11.44 -16.27
N GLN A 113 2.54 -11.46 -16.08
CA GLN A 113 1.56 -11.16 -17.11
C GLN A 113 1.09 -9.71 -17.02
N THR A 114 0.78 -9.26 -15.81
CA THR A 114 0.25 -7.92 -15.53
C THR A 114 0.91 -7.38 -14.27
N HIS A 115 1.19 -6.07 -14.25
CA HIS A 115 1.65 -5.34 -13.07
C HIS A 115 0.92 -4.01 -12.99
N MET A 116 0.34 -3.71 -11.84
CA MET A 116 -0.32 -2.44 -11.55
C MET A 116 -0.16 -2.06 -10.08
N TYR A 117 -0.27 -0.77 -9.81
CA TYR A 117 -0.43 -0.25 -8.46
C TYR A 117 -1.87 0.15 -8.22
N LEU A 118 -2.37 -0.11 -7.01
CA LEU A 118 -3.65 0.39 -6.55
C LEU A 118 -3.41 1.41 -5.45
N LYS A 119 -3.93 2.63 -5.63
CA LYS A 119 -4.08 3.58 -4.53
C LYS A 119 -5.51 3.49 -4.02
N VAL A 120 -5.67 2.90 -2.84
CA VAL A 120 -6.96 2.86 -2.17
C VAL A 120 -7.07 4.09 -1.31
N ASN A 121 -7.93 5.02 -1.70
CA ASN A 121 -8.22 6.22 -0.94
C ASN A 121 -9.39 5.93 0.02
N CYS A 122 -9.18 6.26 1.28
CA CYS A 122 -10.22 6.31 2.30
C CYS A 122 -10.53 7.77 2.64
N GLN A 123 -11.48 8.01 3.55
CA GLN A 123 -11.87 9.37 3.94
C GLN A 123 -10.71 10.23 4.50
N GLU A 124 -9.81 9.63 5.27
CA GLU A 124 -8.73 10.36 5.96
C GLU A 124 -7.32 9.83 5.65
N ASP A 125 -7.22 8.72 4.92
CA ASP A 125 -5.97 8.02 4.70
C ASP A 125 -5.95 7.30 3.35
N PHE A 126 -4.79 6.75 2.99
CA PHE A 126 -4.65 5.92 1.79
C PHE A 126 -3.78 4.69 2.04
N PHE A 127 -3.90 3.73 1.15
CA PHE A 127 -3.05 2.55 1.08
C PHE A 127 -2.56 2.36 -0.35
N TRP A 128 -1.31 1.94 -0.49
CA TRP A 128 -0.77 1.46 -1.77
C TRP A 128 -0.70 -0.06 -1.78
N LEU A 129 -1.05 -0.65 -2.92
CA LEU A 129 -0.86 -2.07 -3.18
C LEU A 129 -0.13 -2.28 -4.51
N SER A 130 0.89 -3.13 -4.53
CA SER A 130 1.40 -3.71 -5.78
C SER A 130 0.60 -4.94 -6.11
N VAL A 131 0.07 -5.02 -7.32
CA VAL A 131 -0.73 -6.15 -7.80
C VAL A 131 -0.07 -6.71 -9.04
N GLU A 132 0.34 -7.97 -8.95
CA GLU A 132 1.11 -8.66 -9.99
C GLU A 132 0.47 -10.01 -10.31
N GLU A 133 0.15 -10.23 -11.57
CA GLU A 133 -0.29 -11.54 -12.04
C GLU A 133 0.91 -12.37 -12.50
N TYR A 134 1.10 -13.52 -11.87
CA TYR A 134 2.11 -14.49 -12.27
C TYR A 134 1.48 -15.76 -12.79
N GLN A 135 1.94 -16.21 -13.95
CA GLN A 135 1.48 -17.43 -14.58
C GLN A 135 2.64 -18.37 -14.88
N ASP A 136 2.46 -19.65 -14.56
CA ASP A 136 3.31 -20.73 -15.05
C ASP A 136 2.47 -21.74 -15.87
N ALA A 137 3.11 -22.83 -16.30
CA ALA A 137 2.44 -23.86 -17.11
C ALA A 137 1.28 -24.58 -16.40
N ARG A 138 1.10 -24.42 -15.08
CA ARG A 138 0.14 -25.18 -14.26
C ARG A 138 -0.83 -24.31 -13.48
N SER A 139 -0.52 -23.03 -13.32
CA SER A 139 -1.23 -22.16 -12.40
C SER A 139 -1.05 -20.71 -12.77
N ALA A 140 -2.06 -19.92 -12.43
CA ALA A 140 -1.99 -18.47 -12.42
C ALA A 140 -2.35 -17.99 -11.02
N VAL A 141 -1.71 -16.92 -10.55
CA VAL A 141 -1.88 -16.37 -9.21
C VAL A 141 -1.76 -14.85 -9.26
N LEU A 142 -2.61 -14.17 -8.50
CA LEU A 142 -2.48 -12.75 -8.25
C LEU A 142 -1.73 -12.55 -6.94
N THR A 143 -0.57 -11.93 -7.03
CA THR A 143 0.24 -11.51 -5.90
C THR A 143 -0.14 -10.09 -5.52
N VAL A 144 -0.30 -9.83 -4.23
CA VAL A 144 -0.65 -8.52 -3.68
C VAL A 144 0.33 -8.16 -2.58
N GLU A 145 1.12 -7.11 -2.79
CA GLU A 145 1.96 -6.50 -1.76
C GLU A 145 1.22 -5.31 -1.18
N ALA A 146 0.79 -5.41 0.07
CA ALA A 146 -0.04 -4.41 0.73
C ALA A 146 0.78 -3.58 1.72
N ASN A 147 0.78 -2.26 1.53
CA ASN A 147 1.39 -1.34 2.48
C ASN A 147 0.49 -1.11 3.70
N THR A 148 1.14 -0.59 4.75
CA THR A 148 0.46 0.03 5.89
C THR A 148 -0.05 1.42 5.53
N ARG A 149 -0.96 1.94 6.35
CA ARG A 149 -1.63 3.23 6.13
C ARG A 149 -0.64 4.35 5.81
N ASN A 150 -0.87 5.13 4.77
CA ASN A 150 -0.04 6.25 4.33
C ASN A 150 1.42 5.91 4.01
N ALA A 151 1.81 4.64 3.97
CA ALA A 151 3.15 4.25 3.58
C ALA A 151 3.29 4.25 2.05
N LEU A 152 4.39 4.83 1.57
CA LEU A 152 4.69 5.00 0.15
C LEU A 152 5.67 3.94 -0.33
N ASN A 153 6.66 3.59 0.50
CA ASN A 153 7.67 2.62 0.12
C ASN A 153 7.12 1.17 0.29
N PRO A 154 7.20 0.30 -0.73
CA PRO A 154 6.79 -1.11 -0.63
C PRO A 154 7.73 -1.99 0.21
N ASN A 155 8.93 -1.51 0.56
CA ASN A 155 9.86 -2.20 1.44
C ASN A 155 9.24 -2.34 2.83
N GLY A 156 8.60 -3.46 3.13
CA GLY A 156 7.84 -3.64 4.39
C GLY A 156 6.36 -3.92 4.16
N ALA A 157 5.91 -3.90 2.89
CA ALA A 157 4.63 -4.44 2.49
C ALA A 157 4.49 -5.90 2.91
N THR A 158 3.30 -6.28 3.35
CA THR A 158 2.99 -7.68 3.56
C THR A 158 2.55 -8.29 2.24
N LEU A 159 3.11 -9.46 1.94
CA LEU A 159 2.85 -10.19 0.71
C LEU A 159 1.68 -11.16 0.88
N TYR A 160 0.79 -11.16 -0.10
CA TYR A 160 -0.36 -12.05 -0.19
C TYR A 160 -0.48 -12.66 -1.58
N TYR A 161 -1.26 -13.73 -1.69
CA TYR A 161 -1.64 -14.33 -2.96
C TYR A 161 -3.13 -14.71 -3.03
N LEU A 162 -3.70 -14.65 -4.23
CA LEU A 162 -5.05 -15.11 -4.59
C LEU A 162 -4.99 -16.05 -5.79
N ARG A 163 -5.73 -17.17 -5.75
CA ARG A 163 -5.82 -18.12 -6.87
C ARG A 163 -7.09 -18.00 -7.71
N ASN A 164 -8.15 -17.43 -7.13
CA ASN A 164 -9.40 -17.15 -7.82
C ASN A 164 -9.53 -15.64 -7.91
N TYR A 165 -9.00 -15.05 -8.97
CA TYR A 165 -8.81 -13.59 -9.08
C TYR A 165 -9.23 -13.01 -10.42
N SER A 166 -9.81 -13.81 -11.31
CA SER A 166 -10.23 -13.35 -12.65
C SER A 166 -11.16 -12.14 -12.55
N GLU A 167 -12.15 -12.19 -11.66
CA GLU A 167 -13.07 -11.07 -11.43
C GLU A 167 -12.37 -9.81 -10.91
N VAL A 168 -11.34 -9.98 -10.07
CA VAL A 168 -10.54 -8.84 -9.59
C VAL A 168 -9.78 -8.23 -10.75
N LEU A 169 -9.14 -9.05 -11.59
CA LEU A 169 -8.37 -8.57 -12.72
C LEU A 169 -9.27 -7.89 -13.78
N ASP A 170 -10.43 -8.47 -14.06
CA ASP A 170 -11.42 -7.91 -14.99
C ASP A 170 -11.90 -6.53 -14.52
N LEU A 171 -12.15 -6.34 -13.22
CA LEU A 171 -12.51 -5.04 -12.65
C LEU A 171 -11.37 -4.02 -12.77
N LEU A 172 -10.14 -4.45 -12.51
CA LEU A 172 -8.98 -3.55 -12.52
C LEU A 172 -8.52 -3.15 -13.94
N GLN A 173 -8.78 -3.99 -14.93
CA GLN A 173 -8.40 -3.74 -16.33
C GLN A 173 -9.46 -2.93 -17.10
N GLN A 174 -10.61 -2.61 -16.49
CA GLN A 174 -11.59 -1.71 -17.09
C GLN A 174 -11.01 -0.30 -17.19
N LYS A 175 -10.55 0.06 -18.39
CA LYS A 175 -10.14 1.43 -18.70
C LYS A 175 -11.38 2.32 -18.80
N GLU A 176 -11.33 3.50 -18.19
CA GLU A 176 -12.30 4.55 -18.49
C GLU A 176 -12.23 4.86 -20.00
N LYS A 177 -13.37 4.81 -20.69
CA LYS A 177 -13.50 5.16 -22.10
C LYS A 177 -13.66 6.65 -22.30
#